data_AF-A0A1E1MJE1-F1
#
_entry.id   AF-A0A1E1MJE1-F1
#
_cell.length_a   1.000
_cell.length_b   1.000
_cell.length_c   1.000
_cell.angle_alpha   90.00
_cell.angle_beta   90.00
_cell.angle_gamma   90.00
#
_symmetry.space_group_name_H-M   'P 1'
#
loop_
_entity.id
_entity.type
_entity.pdbx_description
1 polymer ?
#
loop_
_entity_poly.entity_id
_entity_poly.type
_entity_poly.pdbx_seq_one_letter_code
_entity_poly.pdbx_strand_id
1 'polypeptide(L)'
;MQTLHLENFIYYAGDDFEKDKNIRIFLRCFGACFEIQYLSDNLSTSPSLLRQYEKSLHIVRASWDSAQTADKAIEEIKLLKTPFEALMTELAPVSYPSVFTLWDFLYVAPLILEARADPEDTVIRPRLKGILPRQALVPPGEALYGGDWPQSIKSFTSRQISLVPTSTDSKYHPYLRGPAKVLVSDGTICHFKADSFKPGLVRRVIRGEGKPWTYQQIDTAIKAKLLCPDIRICRLVGVVIDKGCDVLSHYVRVSKEEIMKWYEKIDPEWVESEEIPDSERIVGILLTYIDNKGTLYQLAPSSNYSNEQRNRWAAELEDLVKELHAAGLVWGDAKPDNVLVDRMNRLWLIDFEGSYTEGWVDKDNMETQHGDLQAVKRTQEWLLKWSEQTPGRVVRQVMAPT
;
A
#
# COMPACT_ATOMS: atom_id res chain seq x y z
N MET A 1 -4.16 -15.44 -22.25
CA MET A 1 -4.83 -14.17 -21.92
C MET A 1 -4.14 -13.60 -20.69
N GLN A 2 -3.71 -12.34 -20.72
CA GLN A 2 -3.03 -11.75 -19.56
C GLN A 2 -4.01 -11.52 -18.40
N THR A 3 -3.55 -11.76 -17.18
CA THR A 3 -4.33 -11.45 -15.97
C THR A 3 -4.26 -9.95 -15.70
N LEU A 4 -5.39 -9.26 -15.82
CA LEU A 4 -5.55 -7.87 -15.40
C LEU A 4 -5.95 -7.83 -13.93
N HIS A 5 -5.11 -7.25 -13.09
CA HIS A 5 -5.36 -7.05 -11.67
C HIS A 5 -5.81 -5.61 -11.42
N LEU A 6 -6.91 -5.44 -10.68
CA LEU A 6 -7.38 -4.14 -10.21
C LEU A 6 -6.50 -3.73 -9.02
N GLU A 7 -5.69 -2.70 -9.19
CA GLU A 7 -4.81 -2.19 -8.13
C GLU A 7 -5.62 -1.36 -7.14
N ASN A 8 -6.35 -0.38 -7.66
CA ASN A 8 -7.15 0.56 -6.90
C ASN A 8 -8.15 1.29 -7.81
N PHE A 9 -9.09 2.04 -7.24
CA PHE A 9 -9.87 3.05 -7.93
C PHE A 9 -9.96 4.30 -7.05
N ILE A 10 -9.90 5.47 -7.67
CA ILE A 10 -10.01 6.76 -7.00
C ILE A 10 -11.26 7.46 -7.52
N TYR A 11 -12.02 8.02 -6.59
CA TYR A 11 -13.07 8.99 -6.89
C TYR A 11 -12.86 10.19 -5.96
N TYR A 12 -13.13 11.38 -6.46
CA TYR A 12 -13.06 12.59 -5.64
C TYR A 12 -14.42 12.85 -4.97
N ALA A 13 -14.38 13.15 -3.68
CA ALA A 13 -15.51 13.61 -2.89
C ALA A 13 -15.04 14.86 -2.13
N GLY A 14 -15.40 16.05 -2.62
CA GLY A 14 -15.12 17.32 -1.92
C GLY A 14 -15.75 18.53 -2.62
N ASP A 15 -16.06 19.56 -1.84
CA ASP A 15 -16.82 20.80 -2.17
C ASP A 15 -16.23 21.72 -3.27
N ASP A 16 -15.38 21.20 -4.16
CA ASP A 16 -14.84 21.91 -5.33
C ASP A 16 -15.65 21.50 -6.57
N PHE A 17 -16.69 22.29 -6.87
CA PHE A 17 -17.80 22.01 -7.81
C PHE A 17 -17.46 21.56 -9.25
N GLU A 18 -16.20 21.52 -9.67
CA GLU A 18 -15.78 20.99 -10.98
C GLU A 18 -14.96 19.69 -10.93
N LYS A 19 -14.29 19.35 -9.81
CA LYS A 19 -13.42 18.16 -9.69
C LYS A 19 -14.18 16.89 -9.31
N ASP A 20 -15.49 17.02 -9.17
CA ASP A 20 -16.36 16.15 -8.40
C ASP A 20 -17.16 15.19 -9.29
N LYS A 21 -16.62 14.81 -10.45
CA LYS A 21 -17.35 13.99 -11.44
C LYS A 21 -16.56 12.88 -12.11
N ASN A 22 -15.32 12.59 -11.72
CA ASN A 22 -14.45 11.66 -12.46
C ASN A 22 -14.12 10.39 -11.64
N ILE A 23 -14.34 9.21 -12.24
CA ILE A 23 -13.87 7.91 -11.74
C ILE A 23 -12.55 7.60 -12.46
N ARG A 24 -11.52 7.28 -11.68
CA ARG A 24 -10.23 6.78 -12.17
C ARG A 24 -10.02 5.36 -11.69
N ILE A 25 -9.77 4.43 -12.61
CA ILE A 25 -9.59 3.00 -12.30
C ILE A 25 -8.16 2.61 -12.67
N PHE A 26 -7.40 2.08 -11.71
CA PHE A 26 -6.00 1.69 -11.88
C PHE A 26 -5.87 0.18 -11.98
N LEU A 27 -5.27 -0.29 -13.06
CA LEU A 27 -5.09 -1.71 -13.35
C LEU A 27 -3.64 -2.01 -13.68
N ARG A 28 -3.21 -3.21 -13.33
CA ARG A 28 -1.89 -3.73 -13.69
C ARG A 28 -2.00 -5.10 -14.34
N CYS A 29 -1.20 -5.32 -15.37
CA CYS A 29 -0.81 -6.65 -15.84
C CYS A 29 0.70 -6.73 -15.92
N PHE A 30 1.26 -7.90 -16.22
CA PHE A 30 2.71 -8.05 -16.32
C PHE A 30 3.32 -7.10 -17.36
N GLY A 31 4.20 -6.21 -16.89
CA GLY A 31 4.89 -5.22 -17.72
C GLY A 31 4.09 -3.96 -18.07
N ALA A 32 2.84 -3.79 -17.62
CA ALA A 32 2.07 -2.57 -17.91
C ALA A 32 1.10 -2.18 -16.79
N CYS A 33 0.86 -0.88 -16.67
CA CYS A 33 -0.20 -0.28 -15.86
C CYS A 33 -1.13 0.54 -16.74
N PHE A 34 -2.40 0.58 -16.37
CA PHE A 34 -3.46 1.31 -17.05
C PHE A 34 -4.21 2.18 -16.05
N GLU A 35 -4.54 3.40 -16.47
CA GLU A 35 -5.51 4.25 -15.77
C GLU A 35 -6.67 4.51 -16.71
N ILE A 36 -7.85 4.00 -16.36
CA ILE A 36 -9.09 4.31 -17.08
C ILE A 36 -9.68 5.58 -16.49
N GLN A 37 -9.95 6.55 -17.35
CA GLN A 37 -10.56 7.83 -17.01
C GLN A 37 -11.94 7.95 -17.63
N TYR A 38 -12.94 8.08 -16.76
CA TYR A 38 -14.27 8.54 -17.14
C TYR A 38 -14.37 10.03 -16.86
N LEU A 39 -14.40 10.83 -17.94
CA LEU A 39 -14.54 12.28 -17.87
C LEU A 39 -15.93 12.68 -18.35
N SER A 40 -16.65 13.52 -17.58
CA SER A 40 -18.00 13.95 -17.95
C SER A 40 -18.05 14.61 -19.34
N ASP A 41 -17.04 15.40 -19.70
CA ASP A 41 -16.98 16.08 -21.00
C ASP A 41 -16.93 15.10 -22.17
N ASN A 42 -16.19 14.00 -22.04
CA ASN A 42 -16.11 12.95 -23.06
C ASN A 42 -17.42 12.18 -23.24
N LEU A 43 -18.34 12.28 -22.27
CA LEU A 43 -19.67 11.67 -22.29
C LEU A 43 -20.78 12.69 -22.51
N SER A 44 -20.48 13.99 -22.48
CA SER A 44 -21.46 15.08 -22.58
C SER A 44 -22.22 15.11 -23.91
N THR A 45 -21.59 14.60 -24.97
CA THR A 45 -22.22 14.40 -26.28
C THR A 45 -23.33 13.34 -26.26
N SER A 46 -23.43 12.59 -25.15
CA SER A 46 -24.29 11.43 -24.95
C SER A 46 -25.10 11.53 -23.65
N PRO A 47 -26.32 12.12 -23.67
CA PRO A 47 -27.14 12.25 -22.45
C PRO A 47 -27.55 10.93 -21.79
N SER A 48 -27.53 9.83 -22.55
CA SER A 48 -27.85 8.48 -22.06
C SER A 48 -26.67 7.89 -21.26
N LEU A 49 -25.49 7.78 -21.88
CA LEU A 49 -24.28 7.27 -21.23
C LEU A 49 -23.80 8.17 -20.09
N LEU A 50 -23.97 9.50 -20.20
CA LEU A 50 -23.68 10.42 -19.10
C LEU A 50 -24.54 10.10 -17.87
N ARG A 51 -25.86 9.88 -18.05
CA ARG A 51 -26.75 9.50 -16.96
C ARG A 51 -26.45 8.13 -16.38
N GLN A 52 -26.01 7.18 -17.21
CA GLN A 52 -25.56 5.87 -16.73
C GLN A 52 -24.30 6.04 -15.86
N TYR A 53 -23.33 6.82 -16.34
CA TYR A 53 -22.10 7.11 -15.63
C TYR A 53 -22.35 7.84 -14.29
N GLU A 54 -23.25 8.82 -14.24
CA GLU A 54 -23.63 9.51 -13.00
C GLU A 54 -24.21 8.54 -11.95
N LYS A 55 -24.94 7.50 -12.37
CA LYS A 55 -25.41 6.43 -11.47
C LYS A 55 -24.23 5.60 -10.96
N SER A 56 -23.31 5.20 -11.84
CA SER A 56 -22.11 4.47 -11.45
C SER A 56 -21.28 5.26 -10.43
N LEU A 57 -21.10 6.57 -10.67
CA LEU A 57 -20.40 7.48 -9.75
C LEU A 57 -21.08 7.53 -8.38
N HIS A 58 -22.42 7.57 -8.33
CA HIS A 58 -23.16 7.52 -7.07
C HIS A 58 -22.94 6.21 -6.31
N ILE A 59 -22.95 5.07 -7.01
CA ILE A 59 -22.69 3.75 -6.41
C ILE A 59 -21.27 3.69 -5.85
N VAL A 60 -20.28 4.12 -6.62
CA VAL A 60 -18.87 4.10 -6.20
C VAL A 60 -18.63 5.03 -5.01
N ARG A 61 -19.30 6.19 -4.96
CA ARG A 61 -19.20 7.13 -3.84
C ARG A 61 -19.74 6.59 -2.52
N ALA A 62 -20.77 5.76 -2.58
CA ALA A 62 -21.34 5.11 -1.40
C ALA A 62 -20.44 3.98 -0.83
N SER A 63 -19.29 3.68 -1.45
CA SER A 63 -18.44 2.53 -1.06
C SER A 63 -17.92 2.58 0.38
N TRP A 64 -17.91 3.75 1.02
CA TRP A 64 -17.40 3.92 2.39
C TRP A 64 -18.49 3.79 3.45
N ASP A 65 -19.76 3.74 3.05
CA ASP A 65 -20.91 3.72 3.97
C ASP A 65 -21.07 2.37 4.68
N SER A 66 -20.74 1.26 4.01
CA SER A 66 -20.91 -0.10 4.52
C SER A 66 -20.12 -1.12 3.69
N ALA A 67 -19.93 -2.33 4.23
CA ALA A 67 -19.36 -3.44 3.47
C ALA A 67 -20.22 -3.80 2.24
N GLN A 68 -21.56 -3.73 2.35
CA GLN A 68 -22.44 -4.04 1.23
C GLN A 68 -22.34 -3.01 0.10
N THR A 69 -22.11 -1.74 0.43
CA THR A 69 -21.91 -0.70 -0.59
C THR A 69 -20.50 -0.75 -1.18
N ALA A 70 -19.50 -1.18 -0.43
CA ALA A 70 -18.17 -1.49 -0.96
C ALA A 70 -18.23 -2.62 -2.02
N ASP A 71 -18.93 -3.72 -1.73
CA ASP A 71 -19.09 -4.83 -2.68
C ASP A 71 -19.79 -4.38 -3.97
N LYS A 72 -20.85 -3.57 -3.84
CA LYS A 72 -21.55 -2.99 -5.00
C LYS A 72 -20.64 -2.10 -5.84
N ALA A 73 -19.81 -1.28 -5.21
CA ALA A 73 -18.86 -0.44 -5.92
C ALA A 73 -17.82 -1.27 -6.68
N ILE A 74 -17.33 -2.38 -6.09
CA ILE A 74 -16.41 -3.29 -6.79
C ILE A 74 -17.07 -3.90 -8.03
N GLU A 75 -18.31 -4.35 -7.93
CA GLU A 75 -19.06 -4.87 -9.10
C GLU A 75 -19.26 -3.79 -10.16
N GLU A 76 -19.59 -2.57 -9.76
CA GLU A 76 -19.73 -1.44 -10.70
C GLU A 76 -18.41 -1.11 -11.41
N ILE A 77 -17.28 -1.14 -10.70
CA ILE A 77 -15.94 -0.94 -11.27
C ILE A 77 -15.60 -2.04 -12.28
N LYS A 78 -16.01 -3.30 -12.03
CA LYS A 78 -15.85 -4.38 -13.01
C LYS A 78 -16.67 -4.10 -14.28
N LEU A 79 -17.89 -3.58 -14.16
CA LEU A 79 -18.71 -3.19 -15.31
C LEU A 79 -18.06 -2.07 -16.11
N LEU A 80 -17.59 -1.00 -15.45
CA LEU A 80 -16.89 0.12 -16.09
C LEU A 80 -15.56 -0.30 -16.75
N LYS A 81 -14.89 -1.31 -16.21
CA LYS A 81 -13.68 -1.88 -16.82
C LYS A 81 -13.96 -2.63 -18.12
N THR A 82 -15.10 -3.31 -18.23
CA THR A 82 -15.41 -4.26 -19.32
C THR A 82 -15.12 -3.73 -20.73
N PRO A 83 -15.55 -2.51 -21.12
CA PRO A 83 -15.31 -2.00 -22.47
C PRO A 83 -13.82 -1.95 -22.85
N PHE A 84 -12.94 -1.75 -21.86
CA PHE A 84 -11.51 -1.53 -22.06
C PHE A 84 -10.69 -2.82 -22.18
N GLU A 85 -11.26 -3.99 -21.91
CA GLU A 85 -10.51 -5.24 -21.80
C GLU A 85 -9.80 -5.65 -23.09
N ALA A 86 -10.47 -5.48 -24.24
CA ALA A 86 -9.89 -5.79 -25.54
C ALA A 86 -8.68 -4.88 -25.83
N LEU A 87 -8.85 -3.56 -25.61
CA LEU A 87 -7.78 -2.58 -25.82
C LEU A 87 -6.60 -2.79 -24.86
N MET A 88 -6.86 -3.06 -23.58
CA MET A 88 -5.79 -3.37 -22.61
C MET A 88 -5.05 -4.65 -22.99
N THR A 89 -5.75 -5.66 -23.52
CA THR A 89 -5.12 -6.91 -23.99
C THR A 89 -4.22 -6.67 -25.20
N GLU A 90 -4.64 -5.80 -26.11
CA GLU A 90 -3.84 -5.40 -27.29
C GLU A 90 -2.58 -4.61 -26.89
N LEU A 91 -2.74 -3.67 -25.94
CA LEU A 91 -1.65 -2.80 -25.49
C LEU A 91 -0.67 -3.49 -24.53
N ALA A 92 -1.07 -4.60 -23.91
CA ALA A 92 -0.24 -5.30 -22.95
C ALA A 92 1.01 -5.89 -23.63
N PRO A 93 2.19 -5.84 -22.98
CA PRO A 93 3.43 -6.35 -23.58
C PRO A 93 3.36 -7.84 -23.87
N VAL A 94 3.78 -8.25 -25.07
CA VAL A 94 3.82 -9.68 -25.46
C VAL A 94 4.81 -10.48 -24.61
N SER A 95 5.87 -9.82 -24.15
CA SER A 95 6.92 -10.41 -23.32
C SER A 95 7.36 -9.45 -22.22
N TYR A 96 7.77 -10.02 -21.09
CA TYR A 96 8.27 -9.30 -19.92
C TYR A 96 9.39 -10.12 -19.27
N PRO A 97 10.25 -9.52 -18.42
CA PRO A 97 11.36 -10.24 -17.81
C PRO A 97 10.88 -11.41 -16.95
N SER A 98 11.72 -12.45 -16.84
CA SER A 98 11.44 -13.61 -15.99
C SER A 98 11.57 -13.30 -14.49
N VAL A 99 12.29 -12.24 -14.15
CA VAL A 99 12.46 -11.74 -12.79
C VAL A 99 12.15 -10.26 -12.79
N PHE A 100 11.18 -9.86 -11.97
CA PHE A 100 10.87 -8.47 -11.73
C PHE A 100 11.65 -7.95 -10.54
N THR A 101 12.08 -6.71 -10.63
CA THR A 101 12.63 -5.92 -9.53
C THR A 101 11.56 -5.00 -8.94
N LEU A 102 11.86 -4.41 -7.79
CA LEU A 102 11.02 -3.36 -7.21
C LEU A 102 10.94 -2.14 -8.13
N TRP A 103 12.00 -1.85 -8.90
CA TRP A 103 11.99 -0.81 -9.93
C TRP A 103 10.88 -1.02 -10.96
N ASP A 104 10.77 -2.25 -11.48
CA ASP A 104 9.76 -2.59 -12.48
C ASP A 104 8.32 -2.42 -11.95
N PHE A 105 8.13 -2.64 -10.65
CA PHE A 105 6.85 -2.42 -9.99
C PHE A 105 6.54 -0.93 -9.80
N LEU A 106 7.50 -0.17 -9.26
CA LEU A 106 7.30 1.23 -8.86
C LEU A 106 7.23 2.21 -10.04
N TYR A 107 8.02 1.98 -11.08
CA TYR A 107 8.25 3.01 -12.11
C TYR A 107 7.67 2.68 -13.49
N VAL A 108 6.77 1.72 -13.59
CA VAL A 108 6.04 1.49 -14.84
C VAL A 108 5.14 2.69 -15.15
N ALA A 109 5.32 3.28 -16.34
CA ALA A 109 4.52 4.43 -16.76
C ALA A 109 3.09 4.00 -17.10
N PRO A 110 2.05 4.65 -16.53
CA PRO A 110 0.67 4.26 -16.78
C PRO A 110 0.24 4.67 -18.20
N LEU A 111 -0.42 3.74 -18.89
CA LEU A 111 -1.16 3.98 -20.13
C LEU A 111 -2.53 4.55 -19.78
N ILE A 112 -2.82 5.77 -20.24
CA ILE A 112 -4.07 6.46 -19.93
C ILE A 112 -5.11 6.12 -20.99
N LEU A 113 -6.24 5.57 -20.55
CA LEU A 113 -7.37 5.17 -21.39
C LEU A 113 -8.57 6.04 -21.08
N GLU A 114 -9.16 6.69 -22.07
CA GLU A 114 -10.34 7.53 -21.91
C GLU A 114 -11.61 6.80 -22.35
N ALA A 115 -12.68 6.92 -21.55
CA ALA A 115 -14.03 6.56 -21.98
C ALA A 115 -14.59 7.67 -22.88
N ARG A 116 -15.06 7.31 -24.08
CA ARG A 116 -15.78 8.23 -24.98
C ARG A 116 -17.10 7.63 -25.42
N ALA A 117 -18.11 8.47 -25.59
CA ALA A 117 -19.33 8.04 -26.25
C ALA A 117 -19.05 7.72 -27.72
N ASP A 118 -19.68 6.67 -28.23
CA ASP A 118 -19.67 6.43 -29.67
C ASP A 118 -20.59 7.39 -30.43
N PRO A 119 -20.42 7.56 -31.75
CA PRO A 119 -21.25 8.48 -32.53
C PRO A 119 -22.75 8.15 -32.52
N GLU A 120 -23.12 6.92 -32.20
CA GLU A 120 -24.51 6.43 -32.20
C GLU A 120 -25.18 6.50 -30.82
N ASP A 121 -24.48 7.00 -29.78
CA ASP A 121 -25.03 7.18 -28.42
C ASP A 121 -25.39 5.88 -27.68
N THR A 122 -24.75 4.76 -28.02
CA THR A 122 -25.14 3.43 -27.51
C THR A 122 -24.08 2.78 -26.64
N VAL A 123 -22.80 3.04 -26.88
CA VAL A 123 -21.70 2.31 -26.22
C VAL A 123 -20.51 3.19 -25.86
N ILE A 124 -19.82 2.82 -24.79
CA ILE A 124 -18.51 3.39 -24.46
C ILE A 124 -17.47 2.83 -25.44
N ARG A 125 -16.75 3.73 -26.12
CA ARG A 125 -15.56 3.41 -26.92
C ARG A 125 -14.30 3.83 -26.17
N PRO A 126 -13.51 2.87 -25.66
CA PRO A 126 -12.18 3.12 -25.13
C PRO A 126 -11.27 3.79 -26.15
N ARG A 127 -10.44 4.72 -25.69
CA ARG A 127 -9.38 5.32 -26.50
C ARG A 127 -8.10 5.41 -25.69
N LEU A 128 -6.98 4.98 -26.28
CA LEU A 128 -5.66 5.30 -25.73
C LEU A 128 -5.39 6.80 -25.90
N LYS A 129 -5.21 7.50 -24.78
CA LYS A 129 -4.73 8.89 -24.76
C LYS A 129 -3.22 8.93 -24.99
N GLY A 130 -2.49 8.00 -24.36
CA GLY A 130 -1.04 7.86 -24.46
C GLY A 130 -0.42 7.34 -23.16
N ILE A 131 0.90 7.39 -23.07
CA ILE A 131 1.65 7.14 -21.83
C ILE A 131 1.68 8.43 -21.01
N LEU A 132 1.40 8.36 -19.71
CA LEU A 132 1.42 9.53 -18.84
C LEU A 132 2.79 10.23 -18.90
N PRO A 133 2.85 11.51 -19.33
CA PRO A 133 4.11 12.20 -19.45
C PRO A 133 4.77 12.43 -18.10
N ARG A 134 6.11 12.50 -18.10
CA ARG A 134 6.94 12.80 -16.92
C ARG A 134 6.44 14.02 -16.13
N GLN A 135 6.02 15.08 -16.84
CA GLN A 135 5.55 16.33 -16.24
C GLN A 135 4.20 16.20 -15.50
N ALA A 136 3.42 15.17 -15.80
CA ALA A 136 2.12 14.90 -15.17
C ALA A 136 2.21 13.80 -14.09
N LEU A 137 3.37 13.15 -13.98
CA LEU A 137 3.60 12.05 -13.06
C LEU A 137 4.00 12.57 -11.68
N VAL A 138 3.37 12.04 -10.64
CA VAL A 138 3.89 12.11 -9.27
C VAL A 138 4.71 10.83 -9.03
N PRO A 139 6.05 10.88 -9.05
CA PRO A 139 6.86 9.70 -8.82
C PRO A 139 6.64 9.18 -7.38
N PRO A 140 6.73 7.85 -7.15
CA PRO A 140 6.65 7.27 -5.82
C PRO A 140 7.65 7.88 -4.82
N GLY A 141 7.30 7.79 -3.54
CA GLY A 141 8.16 8.19 -2.42
C GLY A 141 8.18 9.68 -2.10
N GLU A 142 9.07 10.06 -1.17
CA GLU A 142 9.30 11.44 -0.73
C GLU A 142 10.69 11.91 -1.20
N ALA A 143 10.76 13.12 -1.76
CA ALA A 143 12.04 13.70 -2.16
C ALA A 143 12.86 14.16 -0.95
N LEU A 144 14.15 13.84 -0.97
CA LEU A 144 15.12 14.23 0.04
C LEU A 144 15.61 15.66 -0.25
N TYR A 145 14.79 16.65 0.07
CA TYR A 145 15.20 18.06 -0.02
C TYR A 145 15.92 18.47 1.26
N GLY A 146 17.22 18.79 1.15
CA GLY A 146 17.98 19.48 2.19
C GLY A 146 18.93 18.62 3.03
N GLY A 147 19.41 17.47 2.53
CA GLY A 147 20.47 16.69 3.18
C GLY A 147 20.51 15.23 2.75
N ASP A 148 21.64 14.57 3.00
CA ASP A 148 21.84 13.15 2.70
C ASP A 148 21.15 12.25 3.75
N TRP A 149 20.74 11.06 3.33
CA TRP A 149 20.25 10.04 4.26
C TRP A 149 21.37 9.60 5.22
N PRO A 150 21.08 9.36 6.52
CA PRO A 150 22.11 8.96 7.48
C PRO A 150 22.87 7.70 7.05
N GLN A 151 24.20 7.80 6.93
CA GLN A 151 25.08 6.66 6.53
C GLN A 151 25.01 5.46 7.47
N SER A 152 24.55 5.65 8.71
CA SER A 152 24.34 4.57 9.67
C SER A 152 23.18 3.63 9.30
N ILE A 153 22.29 4.06 8.40
CA ILE A 153 21.16 3.27 7.91
C ILE A 153 21.50 2.79 6.50
N LYS A 154 21.48 1.47 6.30
CA LYS A 154 21.69 0.89 4.98
C LYS A 154 20.66 1.40 3.98
N SER A 155 21.11 1.79 2.80
CA SER A 155 20.27 2.15 1.67
C SER A 155 20.49 1.19 0.51
N PHE A 156 19.42 0.97 -0.27
CA PHE A 156 19.40 0.15 -1.47
C PHE A 156 18.64 0.90 -2.56
N THR A 157 18.99 0.68 -3.83
CA THR A 157 18.15 1.13 -4.94
C THR A 157 17.07 0.08 -5.23
N SER A 158 15.96 0.50 -5.80
CA SER A 158 14.86 -0.43 -6.13
C SER A 158 15.26 -1.48 -7.19
N ARG A 159 16.34 -1.24 -7.96
CA ARG A 159 16.94 -2.21 -8.89
C ARG A 159 17.72 -3.33 -8.19
N GLN A 160 18.20 -3.09 -6.97
CA GLN A 160 18.90 -4.10 -6.16
C GLN A 160 17.94 -5.04 -5.43
N ILE A 161 16.63 -4.86 -5.63
CA ILE A 161 15.59 -5.55 -4.88
C ILE A 161 14.74 -6.36 -5.87
N SER A 162 14.83 -7.67 -5.78
CA SER A 162 14.06 -8.60 -6.61
C SER A 162 12.74 -8.95 -5.94
N LEU A 163 11.68 -9.07 -6.74
CA LEU A 163 10.38 -9.53 -6.26
C LEU A 163 10.39 -11.05 -6.07
N VAL A 164 9.79 -11.52 -4.98
CA VAL A 164 9.78 -12.96 -4.63
C VAL A 164 8.37 -13.52 -4.76
N PRO A 165 8.09 -14.34 -5.79
CA PRO A 165 6.82 -15.05 -5.90
C PRO A 165 6.60 -15.96 -4.68
N THR A 166 5.44 -15.84 -4.04
CA THR A 166 5.04 -16.67 -2.91
C THR A 166 4.11 -17.82 -3.30
N SER A 167 3.68 -17.85 -4.57
CA SER A 167 2.78 -18.84 -5.15
C SER A 167 3.17 -19.15 -6.59
N THR A 168 2.89 -20.37 -7.04
CA THR A 168 2.99 -20.77 -8.45
C THR A 168 1.83 -20.23 -9.28
N ASP A 169 0.74 -19.80 -8.64
CA ASP A 169 -0.37 -19.14 -9.33
C ASP A 169 -0.03 -17.68 -9.59
N SER A 170 0.13 -17.36 -10.88
CA SER A 170 0.50 -16.04 -11.39
C SER A 170 -0.39 -14.90 -10.89
N LYS A 171 -1.66 -15.15 -10.51
CA LYS A 171 -2.57 -14.11 -10.00
C LYS A 171 -2.17 -13.57 -8.62
N TYR A 172 -1.30 -14.28 -7.92
CA TYR A 172 -0.72 -13.87 -6.64
C TYR A 172 0.73 -13.39 -6.77
N HIS A 173 1.22 -13.22 -8.00
CA HIS A 173 2.57 -12.72 -8.21
C HIS A 173 2.72 -11.32 -7.58
N PRO A 174 3.82 -11.04 -6.85
CA PRO A 174 4.04 -9.76 -6.16
C PRO A 174 4.05 -8.56 -7.11
N TYR A 175 4.46 -8.75 -8.37
CA TYR A 175 4.35 -7.72 -9.39
C TYR A 175 2.90 -7.25 -9.59
N LEU A 176 1.90 -8.14 -9.47
CA LEU A 176 0.48 -7.77 -9.61
C LEU A 176 -0.10 -7.30 -8.27
N ARG A 177 0.14 -8.05 -7.19
CA ARG A 177 -0.53 -7.83 -5.89
C ARG A 177 0.15 -6.83 -4.98
N GLY A 178 1.38 -6.43 -5.30
CA GLY A 178 2.22 -5.60 -4.45
C GLY A 178 3.40 -6.39 -3.86
N PRO A 179 4.60 -5.79 -3.81
CA PRO A 179 5.83 -6.47 -3.46
C PRO A 179 6.06 -6.53 -1.95
N ALA A 180 5.19 -7.20 -1.19
CA ALA A 180 5.34 -7.28 0.26
C ALA A 180 6.57 -8.11 0.71
N LYS A 181 6.94 -9.15 -0.04
CA LYS A 181 8.14 -9.97 0.21
C LYS A 181 9.13 -9.74 -0.92
N VAL A 182 10.34 -9.33 -0.56
CA VAL A 182 11.40 -9.00 -1.52
C VAL A 182 12.73 -9.63 -1.13
N LEU A 183 13.62 -9.78 -2.10
CA LEU A 183 14.98 -10.28 -1.93
C LEU A 183 15.96 -9.16 -2.30
N VAL A 184 16.78 -8.75 -1.35
CA VAL A 184 17.85 -7.78 -1.56
C VAL A 184 19.03 -8.47 -2.23
N SER A 185 19.83 -7.71 -2.99
CA SER A 185 20.99 -8.22 -3.74
C SER A 185 22.04 -8.93 -2.89
N ASP A 186 22.07 -8.68 -1.57
CA ASP A 186 22.95 -9.38 -0.62
C ASP A 186 22.41 -10.75 -0.16
N GLY A 187 21.24 -11.16 -0.67
CA GLY A 187 20.57 -12.41 -0.31
C GLY A 187 19.57 -12.29 0.84
N THR A 188 19.41 -11.11 1.44
CA THR A 188 18.48 -10.91 2.56
C THR A 188 17.04 -10.86 2.08
N ILE A 189 16.16 -11.66 2.68
CA ILE A 189 14.71 -11.58 2.46
C ILE A 189 14.13 -10.52 3.40
N CYS A 190 13.36 -9.58 2.84
CA CYS A 190 12.77 -8.48 3.57
C CYS A 190 11.27 -8.35 3.32
N HIS A 191 10.59 -7.71 4.27
CA HIS A 191 9.27 -7.14 4.04
C HIS A 191 9.44 -5.70 3.53
N PHE A 192 8.92 -5.41 2.34
CA PHE A 192 8.94 -4.04 1.81
C PHE A 192 7.62 -3.33 2.13
N LYS A 193 7.72 -2.13 2.69
CA LYS A 193 6.60 -1.25 3.00
C LYS A 193 6.79 0.05 2.23
N ALA A 194 5.88 0.31 1.28
CA ALA A 194 5.86 1.53 0.45
C ALA A 194 5.15 2.70 1.14
N ASP A 195 4.13 2.40 1.96
CA ASP A 195 3.15 3.37 2.48
C ASP A 195 3.54 3.99 3.83
N SER A 196 4.81 3.86 4.21
CA SER A 196 5.35 4.44 5.44
C SER A 196 5.54 5.97 5.35
N PHE A 197 5.30 6.58 4.19
CA PHE A 197 5.40 8.03 4.01
C PHE A 197 4.09 8.74 4.36
N LYS A 198 3.68 8.64 5.63
CA LYS A 198 2.97 9.79 6.21
C LYS A 198 3.92 10.99 6.11
N PRO A 199 3.48 12.16 5.62
CA PRO A 199 4.35 13.31 5.46
C PRO A 199 5.12 13.55 6.77
N GLY A 200 6.45 13.43 6.72
CA GLY A 200 7.30 13.70 7.89
C GLY A 200 8.34 12.65 8.27
N LEU A 201 8.52 11.52 7.56
CA LEU A 201 9.67 10.65 7.83
C LEU A 201 10.99 11.38 7.51
N VAL A 202 11.07 12.03 6.35
CA VAL A 202 12.22 12.86 5.97
C VAL A 202 12.42 14.00 6.97
N ARG A 203 11.33 14.64 7.41
CA ARG A 203 11.39 15.67 8.46
C ARG A 203 11.96 15.13 9.78
N ARG A 204 11.51 13.96 10.23
CA ARG A 204 11.96 13.32 11.47
C ARG A 204 13.41 12.87 11.41
N VAL A 205 13.80 12.15 10.35
CA VAL A 205 15.08 11.45 10.27
C VAL A 205 16.20 12.37 9.78
N ILE A 206 15.94 13.20 8.76
CA ILE A 206 16.95 14.08 8.17
C ILE A 206 16.93 15.44 8.85
N ARG A 207 15.76 16.06 9.04
CA ARG A 207 15.65 17.41 9.62
C ARG A 207 15.63 17.43 11.15
N GLY A 208 15.56 16.26 11.80
CA GLY A 208 15.49 16.13 13.25
C GLY A 208 14.19 16.70 13.85
N GLU A 209 13.15 16.87 13.04
CA GLU A 209 11.88 17.45 13.47
C GLU A 209 10.97 16.39 14.09
N GLY A 210 10.64 16.51 15.37
CA GLY A 210 9.67 15.64 16.05
C GLY A 210 10.30 14.45 16.77
N LYS A 211 9.49 13.40 17.03
CA LYS A 211 9.92 12.21 17.77
C LYS A 211 10.93 11.40 16.95
N PRO A 212 12.08 10.97 17.55
CA PRO A 212 13.05 10.14 16.85
C PRO A 212 12.41 8.86 16.34
N TRP A 213 12.88 8.37 15.19
CA TRP A 213 12.28 7.21 14.56
C TRP A 213 12.51 5.95 15.40
N THR A 214 11.42 5.26 15.78
CA THR A 214 11.46 4.13 16.73
C THR A 214 12.42 3.02 16.30
N TYR A 215 12.54 2.74 15.00
CA TYR A 215 13.49 1.72 14.51
C TYR A 215 14.96 2.06 14.81
N GLN A 216 15.36 3.33 14.81
CA GLN A 216 16.70 3.74 15.23
C GLN A 216 16.88 3.58 16.74
N GLN A 217 15.82 3.86 17.51
CA GLN A 217 15.85 3.69 18.97
C GLN A 217 15.98 2.21 19.35
N ILE A 218 15.29 1.30 18.64
CA ILE A 218 15.43 -0.15 18.82
C ILE A 218 16.88 -0.61 18.63
N ASP A 219 17.51 -0.23 17.52
CA ASP A 219 18.91 -0.61 17.25
C ASP A 219 19.87 -0.03 18.31
N THR A 220 19.63 1.22 18.73
CA THR A 220 20.38 1.86 19.81
C THR A 220 20.23 1.12 21.13
N ALA A 221 19.01 0.72 21.50
CA ALA A 221 18.73 -0.01 22.73
C ALA A 221 19.37 -1.40 22.75
N ILE A 222 19.37 -2.11 21.61
CA ILE A 222 20.06 -3.41 21.47
C ILE A 222 21.58 -3.23 21.62
N LYS A 223 22.17 -2.25 20.94
CA LYS A 223 23.61 -1.94 21.06
C LYS A 223 24.00 -1.57 22.49
N ALA A 224 23.14 -0.86 23.20
CA ALA A 224 23.29 -0.49 24.60
C ALA A 224 22.99 -1.65 25.57
N LYS A 225 22.58 -2.83 25.08
CA LYS A 225 22.16 -3.99 25.87
C LYS A 225 20.97 -3.73 26.80
N LEU A 226 20.13 -2.76 26.45
CA LEU A 226 18.88 -2.44 27.15
C LEU A 226 17.70 -3.27 26.65
N LEU A 227 17.79 -3.78 25.42
CA LEU A 227 16.79 -4.64 24.79
C LEU A 227 17.44 -5.95 24.34
N CYS A 228 16.79 -7.09 24.56
CA CYS A 228 17.33 -8.37 24.12
C CYS A 228 17.42 -8.41 22.59
N PRO A 229 18.57 -8.82 22.00
CA PRO A 229 18.68 -8.95 20.55
C PRO A 229 17.73 -9.98 19.96
N ASP A 230 17.24 -10.95 20.75
CA ASP A 230 16.34 -12.03 20.30
C ASP A 230 14.85 -11.70 20.50
N ILE A 231 14.50 -10.49 20.98
CA ILE A 231 13.09 -10.09 21.12
C ILE A 231 12.37 -10.19 19.76
N ARG A 232 11.14 -10.73 19.78
CA ARG A 232 10.33 -10.95 18.56
C ARG A 232 9.63 -9.66 18.14
N ILE A 233 10.42 -8.76 17.57
CA ILE A 233 9.94 -7.52 16.95
C ILE A 233 10.47 -7.41 15.53
N CYS A 234 9.72 -6.71 14.70
CA CYS A 234 10.18 -6.30 13.38
C CYS A 234 11.28 -5.24 13.49
N ARG A 235 12.35 -5.39 12.71
CA ARG A 235 13.48 -4.45 12.71
C ARG A 235 13.68 -3.85 11.32
N LEU A 236 14.23 -2.64 11.28
CA LEU A 236 14.67 -2.00 10.06
C LEU A 236 15.92 -2.73 9.53
N VAL A 237 15.85 -3.18 8.28
CA VAL A 237 16.98 -3.73 7.53
C VAL A 237 17.68 -2.62 6.73
N GLY A 238 16.88 -1.71 6.16
CA GLY A 238 17.38 -0.56 5.40
C GLY A 238 16.25 0.23 4.76
N VAL A 239 16.61 1.18 3.91
CA VAL A 239 15.68 2.01 3.14
C VAL A 239 15.91 1.84 1.65
N VAL A 240 14.87 2.11 0.87
CA VAL A 240 14.95 2.11 -0.60
C VAL A 240 15.03 3.56 -1.06
N ILE A 241 16.15 3.94 -1.67
CA ILE A 241 16.41 5.28 -2.18
C ILE A 241 16.81 5.17 -3.65
N ASP A 242 16.11 5.92 -4.50
CA ASP A 242 16.43 6.03 -5.92
C ASP A 242 16.76 7.48 -6.27
N LYS A 243 17.63 7.66 -7.28
CA LYS A 243 17.95 8.98 -7.81
C LYS A 243 16.79 9.48 -8.66
N GLY A 244 16.34 10.69 -8.38
CA GLY A 244 15.29 11.39 -9.11
C GLY A 244 15.64 11.54 -10.59
N CYS A 245 16.90 11.78 -10.95
CA CYS A 245 17.36 11.80 -12.35
C CYS A 245 17.19 10.44 -13.05
N ASP A 246 17.55 9.33 -12.40
CA ASP A 246 17.35 7.98 -12.93
C ASP A 246 15.86 7.64 -13.08
N VAL A 247 15.03 8.05 -12.10
CA VAL A 247 13.58 7.84 -12.13
C VAL A 247 12.92 8.65 -13.24
N LEU A 248 13.17 9.95 -13.28
CA LEU A 248 12.48 10.86 -14.18
C LEU A 248 12.96 10.73 -15.63
N SER A 249 14.22 10.32 -15.86
CA SER A 249 14.70 10.01 -17.22
C SER A 249 14.05 8.78 -17.83
N HIS A 250 13.44 7.91 -17.02
CA HIS A 250 12.68 6.75 -17.50
C HIS A 250 11.36 7.14 -18.20
N TYR A 251 10.82 8.33 -17.92
CA TYR A 251 9.53 8.78 -18.43
C TYR A 251 9.68 9.73 -19.62
N VAL A 252 8.75 9.61 -20.57
CA VAL A 252 8.70 10.49 -21.74
C VAL A 252 8.35 11.91 -21.30
N ARG A 253 9.22 12.87 -21.64
CA ARG A 253 8.91 14.31 -21.59
C ARG A 253 8.26 14.71 -22.91
N VAL A 254 7.21 15.51 -22.85
CA VAL A 254 6.52 16.03 -24.05
C VAL A 254 6.65 17.56 -24.13
N SER A 255 6.36 18.13 -25.31
CA SER A 255 6.44 19.59 -25.52
C SER A 255 5.42 20.35 -24.66
N LYS A 256 5.59 21.67 -24.53
CA LYS A 256 4.63 22.52 -23.81
C LYS A 256 3.24 22.42 -24.40
N GLU A 257 3.11 22.42 -25.72
CA GLU A 257 1.81 22.31 -26.42
C GLU A 257 1.16 20.94 -26.19
N GLU A 258 1.98 19.88 -26.14
CA GLU A 258 1.48 18.53 -25.94
C GLU A 258 1.07 18.31 -24.49
N ILE A 259 1.91 18.69 -23.51
CA ILE A 259 1.56 18.54 -22.10
C ILE A 259 0.27 19.29 -21.82
N MET A 260 0.03 20.47 -22.41
CA MET A 260 -1.21 21.26 -22.22
C MET A 260 -2.50 20.47 -22.49
N LYS A 261 -2.45 19.40 -23.28
CA LYS A 261 -3.59 18.49 -23.55
C LYS A 261 -3.85 17.47 -22.43
N TRP A 262 -2.93 17.38 -21.46
CA TRP A 262 -3.00 16.47 -20.31
C TRP A 262 -3.50 17.16 -19.03
N TYR A 263 -3.71 18.49 -19.03
CA TYR A 263 -4.03 19.25 -17.82
C TYR A 263 -5.49 19.13 -17.41
N GLU A 264 -5.71 18.68 -16.17
CA GLU A 264 -6.69 19.28 -15.25
C GLU A 264 -5.99 20.03 -14.09
N LYS A 265 -4.74 19.65 -13.73
CA LYS A 265 -3.93 20.24 -12.63
C LYS A 265 -2.43 19.96 -12.83
N ILE A 266 -1.74 20.74 -13.64
CA ILE A 266 -0.28 20.84 -13.52
C ILE A 266 0.01 22.32 -13.33
N ASP A 267 0.86 22.61 -12.36
CA ASP A 267 1.30 23.98 -12.07
C ASP A 267 2.21 24.44 -13.22
N PRO A 268 1.91 25.58 -13.89
CA PRO A 268 2.69 26.12 -15.00
C PRO A 268 4.19 26.20 -14.73
N GLU A 269 4.60 26.39 -13.48
CA GLU A 269 6.02 26.52 -13.09
C GLU A 269 6.77 25.19 -13.21
N TRP A 270 6.10 24.05 -12.99
CA TRP A 270 6.68 22.70 -13.12
C TRP A 270 6.86 22.24 -14.57
N VAL A 271 6.13 22.89 -15.48
CA VAL A 271 6.16 22.63 -16.92
C VAL A 271 7.41 23.20 -17.56
N GLU A 272 7.87 24.33 -17.02
CA GLU A 272 8.95 25.14 -17.58
C GLU A 272 10.33 24.70 -17.09
N SER A 273 10.44 24.02 -15.93
CA SER A 273 11.70 23.43 -15.47
C SER A 273 12.14 22.28 -16.38
N GLU A 274 13.13 22.52 -17.24
CA GLU A 274 13.74 21.47 -18.08
C GLU A 274 14.59 20.49 -17.26
N GLU A 275 15.24 21.01 -16.22
CA GLU A 275 16.14 20.24 -15.37
C GLU A 275 15.36 19.29 -14.48
N ILE A 276 15.81 18.02 -14.47
CA ILE A 276 15.44 17.10 -13.41
C ILE A 276 16.27 17.51 -12.19
N PRO A 277 15.65 17.88 -11.05
CA PRO A 277 16.42 18.16 -9.85
C PRO A 277 17.28 16.94 -9.52
N ASP A 278 18.58 17.15 -9.34
CA ASP A 278 19.49 16.13 -8.79
C ASP A 278 19.10 15.91 -7.33
N SER A 279 18.09 15.07 -7.17
CA SER A 279 17.40 14.81 -5.92
C SER A 279 17.37 13.31 -5.72
N GLU A 280 17.45 12.87 -4.48
CA GLU A 280 17.16 11.50 -4.12
C GLU A 280 15.73 11.39 -3.62
N ARG A 281 15.14 10.20 -3.76
CA ARG A 281 13.79 9.93 -3.27
C ARG A 281 13.80 8.64 -2.47
N ILE A 282 13.28 8.72 -1.25
CA ILE A 282 13.03 7.53 -0.44
C ILE A 282 11.67 6.95 -0.84
N VAL A 283 11.64 5.71 -1.33
CA VAL A 283 10.44 5.06 -1.91
C VAL A 283 9.89 3.90 -1.09
N GLY A 284 10.61 3.48 -0.05
CA GLY A 284 10.06 2.63 0.99
C GLY A 284 11.10 2.24 2.02
N ILE A 285 10.68 1.41 2.97
CA ILE A 285 11.56 0.81 3.97
C ILE A 285 11.57 -0.72 3.83
N LEU A 286 12.72 -1.31 4.18
CA LEU A 286 12.91 -2.74 4.25
C LEU A 286 12.93 -3.16 5.71
N LEU A 287 12.01 -4.06 6.05
CA LEU A 287 11.79 -4.58 7.38
C LEU A 287 12.12 -6.06 7.44
N THR A 288 12.36 -6.58 8.64
CA THR A 288 12.53 -8.02 8.86
C THR A 288 11.33 -8.78 8.30
N TYR A 289 11.58 -9.73 7.40
CA TYR A 289 10.52 -10.62 6.93
C TYR A 289 10.20 -11.68 7.98
N ILE A 290 8.95 -11.76 8.38
CA ILE A 290 8.46 -12.72 9.38
C ILE A 290 7.54 -13.71 8.66
N ASP A 291 7.95 -14.97 8.53
CA ASP A 291 7.08 -16.01 7.99
C ASP A 291 5.97 -16.36 8.99
N ASN A 292 4.72 -16.13 8.60
CA ASN A 292 3.59 -16.08 9.52
C ASN A 292 2.33 -16.73 8.96
N LYS A 293 1.37 -16.98 9.86
CA LYS A 293 0.05 -17.54 9.58
C LYS A 293 -1.01 -16.48 9.34
N GLY A 294 -0.71 -15.21 9.61
CA GLY A 294 -1.64 -14.09 9.67
C GLY A 294 -1.44 -13.26 10.93
N THR A 295 -2.28 -12.22 11.07
CA THR A 295 -2.31 -11.38 12.26
C THR A 295 -3.03 -12.07 13.41
N LEU A 296 -2.77 -11.64 14.65
CA LEU A 296 -3.48 -12.12 15.82
C LEU A 296 -4.98 -11.82 15.70
N TYR A 297 -5.34 -10.67 15.13
CA TYR A 297 -6.73 -10.29 14.83
C TYR A 297 -7.45 -11.35 13.98
N GLN A 298 -6.81 -11.80 12.90
CA GLN A 298 -7.39 -12.78 11.96
C GLN A 298 -7.48 -14.18 12.56
N LEU A 299 -6.48 -14.56 13.35
CA LEU A 299 -6.30 -15.95 13.77
C LEU A 299 -7.05 -16.29 15.05
N ALA A 300 -7.09 -15.39 16.04
CA ALA A 300 -7.67 -15.71 17.34
C ALA A 300 -9.16 -16.11 17.30
N PRO A 301 -10.02 -15.53 16.44
CA PRO A 301 -11.41 -15.97 16.31
C PRO A 301 -11.57 -17.38 15.73
N SER A 302 -10.54 -17.95 15.10
CA SER A 302 -10.63 -19.26 14.45
C SER A 302 -10.77 -20.39 15.49
N SER A 303 -11.69 -21.32 15.25
CA SER A 303 -11.87 -22.54 16.05
C SER A 303 -10.68 -23.51 15.98
N ASN A 304 -9.72 -23.27 15.09
CA ASN A 304 -8.47 -24.05 15.00
C ASN A 304 -7.52 -23.81 16.19
N TYR A 305 -7.75 -22.77 17.00
CA TYR A 305 -6.91 -22.45 18.14
C TYR A 305 -7.65 -22.72 19.45
N SER A 306 -6.96 -23.38 20.37
CA SER A 306 -7.48 -23.69 21.71
C SER A 306 -7.43 -22.47 22.63
N ASN A 307 -8.20 -22.54 23.70
CA ASN A 307 -8.19 -21.53 24.76
C ASN A 307 -6.80 -21.39 25.39
N GLU A 308 -6.09 -22.51 25.56
CA GLU A 308 -4.71 -22.52 26.03
C GLU A 308 -3.79 -21.74 25.10
N GLN A 309 -3.97 -21.85 23.78
CA GLN A 309 -3.18 -21.09 22.82
C GLN A 309 -3.48 -19.59 22.89
N ARG A 310 -4.76 -19.20 23.04
CA ARG A 310 -5.16 -17.80 23.22
C ARG A 310 -4.61 -17.20 24.50
N ASN A 311 -4.65 -17.96 25.60
CA ASN A 311 -4.06 -17.54 26.89
C ASN A 311 -2.55 -17.41 26.80
N ARG A 312 -1.86 -18.30 26.05
CA ARG A 312 -0.43 -18.16 25.77
C ARG A 312 -0.11 -16.89 24.98
N TRP A 313 -0.90 -16.56 23.95
CA TRP A 313 -0.73 -15.32 23.20
C TRP A 313 -0.97 -14.08 24.09
N ALA A 314 -1.99 -14.11 24.95
CA ALA A 314 -2.28 -13.02 25.89
C ALA A 314 -1.10 -12.72 26.82
N ALA A 315 -0.48 -13.76 27.39
CA ALA A 315 0.70 -13.63 28.25
C ALA A 315 1.93 -13.19 27.45
N GLU A 316 2.19 -13.82 26.30
CA GLU A 316 3.34 -13.49 25.46
C GLU A 316 3.30 -12.05 24.94
N LEU A 317 2.12 -11.53 24.59
CA LEU A 317 1.95 -10.14 24.16
C LEU A 317 2.35 -9.16 25.27
N GLU A 318 1.91 -9.44 26.50
CA GLU A 318 2.23 -8.61 27.66
C GLU A 318 3.74 -8.63 27.97
N ASP A 319 4.37 -9.80 27.90
CA ASP A 319 5.82 -9.94 28.10
C ASP A 319 6.63 -9.15 27.06
N LEU A 320 6.28 -9.26 25.78
CA LEU A 320 6.95 -8.54 24.69
C LEU A 320 6.84 -7.01 24.87
N VAL A 321 5.65 -6.51 25.22
CA VAL A 321 5.43 -5.07 25.42
C VAL A 321 6.14 -4.56 26.67
N LYS A 322 6.14 -5.33 27.77
CA LYS A 322 6.90 -4.98 28.98
C LYS A 322 8.40 -4.93 28.73
N GLU A 323 8.95 -5.89 27.97
CA GLU A 323 10.37 -5.88 27.61
C GLU A 323 10.74 -4.65 26.78
N LEU A 324 9.89 -4.29 25.81
CA LEU A 324 10.06 -3.07 25.01
C LEU A 324 10.04 -1.82 25.90
N HIS A 325 9.07 -1.72 26.81
CA HIS A 325 8.95 -0.57 27.72
C HIS A 325 10.08 -0.46 28.73
N ALA A 326 10.61 -1.60 29.20
CA ALA A 326 11.78 -1.64 30.09
C ALA A 326 13.03 -1.05 29.42
N ALA A 327 13.13 -1.15 28.09
CA ALA A 327 14.17 -0.49 27.30
C ALA A 327 13.88 0.99 27.02
N GLY A 328 12.80 1.56 27.55
CA GLY A 328 12.38 2.94 27.32
C GLY A 328 11.71 3.18 25.97
N LEU A 329 11.37 2.12 25.24
CA LEU A 329 10.76 2.20 23.91
C LEU A 329 9.23 2.20 24.01
N VAL A 330 8.59 2.78 23.00
CA VAL A 330 7.13 2.81 22.84
C VAL A 330 6.79 2.12 21.53
N TRP A 331 5.79 1.24 21.52
CA TRP A 331 5.32 0.59 20.30
C TRP A 331 4.48 1.55 19.46
N GLY A 332 3.47 2.17 20.08
CA GLY A 332 2.80 3.37 19.60
C GLY A 332 1.62 3.17 18.65
N ASP A 333 1.42 1.97 18.11
CA ASP A 333 0.19 1.56 17.41
C ASP A 333 -0.20 0.13 17.83
N ALA A 334 -0.28 -0.08 19.14
CA ALA A 334 -0.58 -1.39 19.70
C ALA A 334 -2.02 -1.83 19.36
N LYS A 335 -2.13 -2.91 18.59
CA LYS A 335 -3.40 -3.56 18.23
C LYS A 335 -3.15 -4.98 17.71
N PRO A 336 -4.15 -5.89 17.76
CA PRO A 336 -3.97 -7.27 17.29
C PRO A 336 -3.63 -7.40 15.80
N ASP A 337 -3.97 -6.41 14.97
CA ASP A 337 -3.57 -6.36 13.55
C ASP A 337 -2.06 -6.15 13.38
N ASN A 338 -1.41 -5.48 14.34
CA ASN A 338 0.03 -5.23 14.34
C ASN A 338 0.80 -6.33 15.12
N VAL A 339 0.16 -7.47 15.39
CA VAL A 339 0.81 -8.65 15.96
C VAL A 339 0.73 -9.79 14.95
N LEU A 340 1.87 -10.29 14.50
CA LEU A 340 1.93 -11.48 13.66
C LEU A 340 2.06 -12.75 14.51
N VAL A 341 1.42 -13.83 14.06
CA VAL A 341 1.61 -15.17 14.63
C VAL A 341 2.47 -15.98 13.66
N ASP A 342 3.67 -16.35 14.09
CA ASP A 342 4.60 -17.10 13.25
C ASP A 342 4.19 -18.57 13.05
N ARG A 343 5.00 -19.31 12.28
CA ARG A 343 4.76 -20.75 12.03
C ARG A 343 4.72 -21.59 13.30
N MET A 344 5.41 -21.17 14.36
CA MET A 344 5.49 -21.82 15.67
C MET A 344 4.44 -21.30 16.68
N ASN A 345 3.47 -20.52 16.23
CA ASN A 345 2.46 -19.86 17.07
C ASN A 345 3.04 -18.87 18.09
N ARG A 346 4.21 -18.27 17.80
CA ARG A 346 4.80 -17.21 18.61
C ARG A 346 4.42 -15.84 18.07
N LEU A 347 4.29 -14.88 18.96
CA LEU A 347 3.95 -13.52 18.60
C LEU A 347 5.18 -12.71 18.16
N TRP A 348 4.96 -11.87 17.15
CA TRP A 348 5.90 -10.85 16.70
C TRP A 348 5.21 -9.48 16.65
N LEU A 349 5.81 -8.47 17.28
CA LEU A 349 5.31 -7.10 17.19
C LEU A 349 5.81 -6.46 15.89
N ILE A 350 4.89 -5.85 15.12
CA ILE A 350 5.20 -5.13 13.90
C ILE A 350 4.67 -3.69 13.98
N ASP A 351 5.03 -2.86 13.01
CA ASP A 351 4.52 -1.50 12.83
C ASP A 351 4.81 -0.53 14.01
N PHE A 352 6.03 0.03 14.01
CA PHE A 352 6.51 0.97 15.04
C PHE A 352 6.43 2.45 14.60
N GLU A 353 5.60 2.76 13.60
CA GLU A 353 5.59 4.07 12.95
C GLU A 353 4.65 5.10 13.60
N GLY A 354 3.81 4.64 14.53
CA GLY A 354 2.85 5.48 15.24
C GLY A 354 1.58 5.72 14.42
N SER A 355 0.44 5.43 15.04
CA SER A 355 -0.87 5.78 14.51
C SER A 355 -1.89 5.77 15.63
N TYR A 356 -3.11 6.19 15.29
CA TYR A 356 -4.26 6.04 16.18
C TYR A 356 -5.28 5.16 15.50
N THR A 357 -5.63 4.06 16.16
CA THR A 357 -6.72 3.17 15.74
C THR A 357 -7.78 3.15 16.84
N GLU A 358 -8.97 3.64 16.52
CA GLU A 358 -10.10 3.62 17.45
C GLU A 358 -10.42 2.18 17.90
N GLY A 359 -10.79 2.04 19.18
CA GLY A 359 -11.17 0.76 19.78
C GLY A 359 -10.08 0.12 20.65
N TRP A 360 -8.79 0.24 20.27
CA TRP A 360 -7.69 -0.41 21.01
C TRP A 360 -6.98 0.51 22.01
N VAL A 361 -6.87 1.80 21.70
CA VAL A 361 -6.24 2.81 22.55
C VAL A 361 -7.15 4.03 22.61
N ASP A 362 -7.25 4.68 23.75
CA ASP A 362 -7.94 5.98 23.85
C ASP A 362 -7.09 7.07 23.19
N LYS A 363 -7.74 8.02 22.52
CA LYS A 363 -7.04 9.07 21.75
C LYS A 363 -6.02 9.83 22.59
N ASP A 364 -6.32 10.11 23.85
CA ASP A 364 -5.43 10.84 24.77
C ASP A 364 -4.18 10.02 25.17
N ASN A 365 -4.21 8.69 24.96
CA ASN A 365 -3.13 7.78 25.29
C ASN A 365 -2.30 7.35 24.06
N MET A 366 -2.61 7.86 22.86
CA MET A 366 -1.96 7.45 21.62
C MET A 366 -0.44 7.64 21.68
N GLU A 367 0.32 6.71 21.09
CA GLU A 367 1.78 6.78 21.00
C GLU A 367 2.53 6.89 22.36
N THR A 368 1.95 6.34 23.43
CA THR A 368 2.54 6.27 24.78
C THR A 368 2.67 4.84 25.31
N GLN A 369 3.53 4.62 26.30
CA GLN A 369 3.61 3.33 27.02
C GLN A 369 2.28 2.98 27.70
N HIS A 370 1.57 3.99 28.23
CA HIS A 370 0.26 3.77 28.83
C HIS A 370 -0.78 3.30 27.80
N GLY A 371 -0.77 3.89 26.60
CA GLY A 371 -1.60 3.45 25.49
C GLY A 371 -1.29 2.04 25.03
N ASP A 372 -0.01 1.67 24.93
CA ASP A 372 0.41 0.30 24.60
C ASP A 372 -0.13 -0.70 25.63
N LEU A 373 0.01 -0.43 26.93
CA LEU A 373 -0.52 -1.30 27.99
C LEU A 373 -2.06 -1.37 27.98
N GLN A 374 -2.73 -0.27 27.64
CA GLN A 374 -4.17 -0.25 27.45
C GLN A 374 -4.60 -1.18 26.31
N ALA A 375 -3.92 -1.12 25.16
CA ALA A 375 -4.18 -2.02 24.04
C ALA A 375 -3.90 -3.49 24.39
N VAL A 376 -2.83 -3.78 25.14
CA VAL A 376 -2.54 -5.13 25.65
C VAL A 376 -3.73 -5.63 26.46
N LYS A 377 -4.21 -4.85 27.45
CA LYS A 377 -5.35 -5.23 28.28
C LYS A 377 -6.61 -5.50 27.46
N ARG A 378 -6.97 -4.61 26.53
CA ARG A 378 -8.14 -4.80 25.65
C ARG A 378 -7.99 -6.02 24.74
N THR A 379 -6.77 -6.29 24.26
CA THR A 379 -6.47 -7.49 23.46
C THR A 379 -6.63 -8.75 24.29
N GLN A 380 -6.15 -8.76 25.54
CA GLN A 380 -6.31 -9.90 26.45
C GLN A 380 -7.80 -10.17 26.74
N GLU A 381 -8.59 -9.14 27.07
CA GLU A 381 -10.04 -9.25 27.25
C GLU A 381 -10.74 -9.78 25.99
N TRP A 382 -10.33 -9.31 24.80
CA TRP A 382 -10.84 -9.80 23.53
C TRP A 382 -10.48 -11.26 23.26
N LEU A 383 -9.25 -11.69 23.57
CA LEU A 383 -8.83 -13.08 23.45
C LEU A 383 -9.61 -14.01 24.40
N LEU A 384 -9.90 -13.56 25.63
CA LEU A 384 -10.68 -14.31 26.61
C LEU A 384 -12.11 -14.57 26.12
N LYS A 385 -12.76 -13.60 25.47
CA LYS A 385 -14.10 -13.79 24.88
C LYS A 385 -14.14 -14.94 23.87
N TRP A 386 -13.08 -15.13 23.09
CA TRP A 386 -12.97 -16.26 22.15
C TRP A 386 -12.59 -17.57 22.85
N SER A 387 -11.93 -17.49 24.02
CA SER A 387 -11.68 -18.66 24.87
C SER A 387 -12.94 -19.19 25.53
N GLU A 388 -13.91 -18.33 25.87
CA GLU A 388 -15.15 -18.76 26.52
C GLU A 388 -16.15 -19.41 25.54
N GLN A 389 -15.98 -19.21 24.24
CA GLN A 389 -16.78 -19.87 23.21
C GLN A 389 -16.33 -21.33 23.07
N THR A 390 -17.17 -22.27 23.49
CA THR A 390 -16.94 -23.70 23.30
C THR A 390 -16.65 -23.98 21.83
N PRO A 391 -15.63 -24.80 21.46
CA PRO A 391 -15.38 -25.16 20.07
C PRO A 391 -16.56 -25.98 19.54
N GLY A 392 -17.57 -25.29 18.99
CA GLY A 392 -18.70 -25.95 18.35
C GLY A 392 -18.18 -26.82 17.21
N ARG A 393 -18.65 -28.08 17.15
CA ARG A 393 -18.53 -28.92 15.95
C ARG A 393 -19.17 -28.17 14.78
N VAL A 394 -18.36 -27.44 14.01
CA VAL A 394 -18.81 -26.87 12.74
C VAL A 394 -18.48 -27.88 11.65
N VAL A 395 -19.55 -28.47 11.10
CA VAL A 395 -19.52 -29.22 9.84
C VAL A 395 -18.95 -28.29 8.77
N ARG A 396 -17.85 -28.71 8.14
CA ARG A 396 -17.21 -27.96 7.05
C ARG A 396 -18.17 -27.85 5.86
N GLN A 397 -18.64 -26.64 5.56
CA GLN A 397 -19.01 -26.30 4.19
C GLN A 397 -17.82 -25.55 3.58
N VAL A 398 -17.10 -26.23 2.69
CA VAL A 398 -15.97 -25.65 1.96
C VAL A 398 -16.55 -24.63 0.96
N MET A 399 -16.33 -23.34 1.21
CA MET A 399 -16.46 -22.32 0.15
C MET A 399 -15.11 -22.17 -0.53
N ALA A 400 -15.13 -22.21 -1.87
CA ALA A 400 -13.98 -22.03 -2.72
C ALA A 400 -13.37 -20.62 -2.56
N PRO A 401 -12.04 -20.46 -2.74
CA PRO A 401 -11.38 -19.16 -2.58
C PRO A 401 -11.72 -18.23 -3.76
N THR A 402 -12.21 -17.03 -3.45
CA THR A 402 -12.28 -15.88 -4.38
C THR A 402 -10.94 -15.17 -4.51
#